data_AF-A0A954H4I1-F1
#
_entry.id   AF-A0A954H4I1-F1
#
_cell.length_a   1.000
_cell.length_b   1.000
_cell.length_c   1.000
_cell.angle_alpha   90.00
_cell.angle_beta   90.00
_cell.angle_gamma   90.00
#
_symmetry.space_group_name_H-M   'P 1'
#
loop_
_entity.id
_entity.type
_entity.pdbx_description
1 polymer ?
#
loop_
_entity_poly.entity_id
_entity_poly.type
_entity_poly.pdbx_seq_one_letter_code
_entity_poly.pdbx_strand_id
1 'polypeptide(L)'
;MNEQDKFQLQNQDSNWRDCQAGDIGKVSAQLKRRRRVRTIQQRGAVLGLILIAVVGLGWFTMHLQNQDKPGGHLVAGLYCSEVADMAEKLFAGELENKQVAQITGHLDGCPDCVEHLEKARQEYEERTGEKAKFQYPPEPKVVLAPLMPRGLSVARVW
;
A
#
# COMPACT_ATOMS: atom_id res chain seq x y z
N MET A 1 6.76 -35.74 32.17
CA MET A 1 7.65 -36.85 31.77
C MET A 1 6.93 -38.13 32.14
N ASN A 2 6.43 -38.89 31.16
CA ASN A 2 5.54 -40.04 31.38
C ASN A 2 6.33 -41.35 31.41
N GLU A 3 6.06 -42.18 32.42
CA GLU A 3 6.63 -43.51 32.69
C GLU A 3 6.13 -44.64 31.74
N GLN A 4 5.56 -44.32 30.58
CA GLN A 4 4.80 -45.30 29.78
C GLN A 4 5.59 -46.04 28.68
N ASP A 5 6.88 -45.75 28.45
CA ASP A 5 7.70 -46.50 27.48
C ASP A 5 8.49 -47.64 28.13
N LYS A 6 7.80 -48.49 28.89
CA LYS A 6 8.37 -49.78 29.31
C LYS A 6 8.24 -50.74 28.12
N PHE A 7 9.17 -50.63 27.17
CA PHE A 7 9.31 -51.56 26.03
C PHE A 7 9.50 -52.98 26.57
N GLN A 8 8.40 -53.75 26.64
CA GLN A 8 8.46 -55.17 26.91
C GLN A 8 9.00 -55.88 25.68
N LEU A 9 10.33 -56.03 25.61
CA LEU A 9 10.99 -57.03 24.76
C LEU A 9 10.68 -58.42 25.34
N GLN A 10 9.45 -58.89 25.13
CA GLN A 10 9.18 -60.32 25.22
C GLN A 10 10.10 -61.01 24.21
N ASN A 11 10.88 -61.98 24.69
CA ASN A 11 11.73 -62.85 23.90
C ASN A 11 10.89 -63.46 22.76
N GLN A 12 10.91 -62.82 21.59
CA GLN A 12 10.42 -63.42 20.37
C GLN A 12 11.35 -64.58 20.06
N ASP A 13 10.81 -65.78 20.06
CA ASP A 13 11.51 -67.00 19.71
C ASP A 13 12.38 -66.79 18.47
N SER A 14 13.64 -67.21 18.61
CA SER A 14 14.80 -66.93 17.80
C SER A 14 14.71 -67.50 16.38
N ASN A 15 13.76 -67.04 15.57
CA ASN A 15 13.76 -67.19 14.12
C ASN A 15 14.61 -66.09 13.48
N TRP A 16 15.87 -65.99 13.92
CA TRP A 16 16.89 -65.22 13.23
C TRP A 16 17.14 -65.91 11.89
N ARG A 17 16.52 -65.39 10.83
CA ARG A 17 16.83 -65.80 9.46
C ARG A 17 18.09 -65.09 9.01
N ASP A 18 18.96 -65.81 8.33
CA ASP A 18 20.12 -65.21 7.67
C ASP A 18 19.63 -64.11 6.72
N CYS A 19 20.11 -62.89 6.96
CA CYS A 19 19.73 -61.75 6.14
C CYS A 19 20.35 -61.92 4.75
N GLN A 20 19.53 -61.81 3.71
CA GLN A 20 20.03 -61.82 2.34
C GLN A 20 20.97 -60.61 2.14
N ALA A 21 22.10 -60.85 1.47
CA ALA A 21 23.06 -59.80 1.18
C ALA A 21 22.36 -58.63 0.46
N GLY A 22 22.39 -57.44 1.08
CA GLY A 22 21.77 -56.21 0.55
C GLY A 22 20.57 -55.68 1.33
N ASP A 23 19.92 -56.47 2.19
CA ASP A 23 18.75 -56.00 2.94
C ASP A 23 19.10 -54.96 4.02
N ILE A 24 20.27 -55.10 4.67
CA ILE A 24 20.81 -54.08 5.58
C ILE A 24 21.09 -52.76 4.83
N GLY A 25 21.51 -52.86 3.56
CA GLY A 25 21.72 -51.72 2.68
C GLY A 25 20.43 -50.96 2.39
N LYS A 26 19.32 -51.67 2.15
CA LYS A 26 18.00 -51.06 1.90
C LYS A 26 17.48 -50.32 3.13
N VAL A 27 17.60 -50.92 4.33
CA VAL A 27 17.15 -50.29 5.58
C VAL A 27 17.96 -49.04 5.89
N SER A 28 19.29 -49.11 5.77
CA SER A 28 20.16 -47.94 6.00
C SER A 28 19.91 -46.80 5.00
N ALA A 29 19.68 -47.12 3.72
CA ALA A 29 19.30 -46.15 2.70
C ALA A 29 17.94 -45.48 2.99
N GLN A 30 16.95 -46.26 3.42
CA GLN A 30 15.62 -45.75 3.77
C GLN A 30 15.67 -44.81 4.98
N LEU A 31 16.44 -45.15 6.02
CA LEU A 31 16.66 -44.29 7.18
C LEU A 31 17.40 -42.99 6.81
N LYS A 32 18.41 -43.08 5.93
CA LYS A 32 19.16 -41.90 5.44
C LYS A 32 18.26 -40.96 4.62
N ARG A 33 17.36 -41.50 3.78
CA ARG A 33 16.37 -40.72 3.03
C ARG A 33 15.37 -40.02 3.97
N ARG A 34 14.86 -40.72 4.99
CA ARG A 34 13.95 -40.13 6.01
C ARG A 34 14.60 -38.99 6.79
N ARG A 35 15.87 -39.11 7.17
CA ARG A 35 16.61 -38.01 7.83
C ARG A 35 16.73 -36.78 6.93
N ARG A 36 17.08 -36.96 5.65
CA ARG A 36 17.19 -35.85 4.68
C ARG A 36 15.88 -35.08 4.52
N VAL A 37 14.76 -35.79 4.38
CA VAL A 37 13.43 -35.16 4.23
C VAL A 37 13.07 -34.34 5.46
N ARG A 38 13.31 -34.86 6.68
CA ARG A 38 13.04 -34.10 7.93
C ARG A 38 13.90 -32.84 8.03
N THR A 39 15.19 -32.91 7.69
CA THR A 39 16.06 -31.73 7.70
C THR A 39 15.67 -30.68 6.66
N ILE A 40 15.17 -31.11 5.50
CA ILE A 40 14.70 -30.18 4.44
C ILE A 40 13.39 -29.52 4.87
N GLN A 41 12.44 -30.28 5.43
CA GLN A 41 11.17 -29.73 5.92
C GLN A 41 11.36 -28.72 7.06
N GLN A 42 12.27 -29.00 8.00
CA GLN A 42 12.57 -28.08 9.10
C GLN A 42 13.26 -26.79 8.64
N ARG A 43 14.08 -26.84 7.59
CA ARG A 43 14.79 -25.66 7.06
C ARG A 43 13.99 -24.86 6.04
N GLY A 44 13.07 -25.49 5.30
CA GLY A 44 12.23 -24.83 4.30
C GLY A 44 11.17 -23.90 4.89
N ALA A 45 10.60 -24.24 6.06
CA ALA A 45 9.57 -23.43 6.70
C ALA A 45 10.08 -22.06 7.21
N VAL A 46 11.37 -21.99 7.60
CA VAL A 46 11.97 -20.76 8.15
C VAL A 46 12.24 -19.72 7.05
N LEU A 47 12.69 -20.15 5.87
CA LEU A 47 12.97 -19.25 4.74
C LEU A 47 11.70 -18.64 4.15
N GLY A 48 10.59 -19.38 4.13
CA GLY A 48 9.29 -18.88 3.64
C GLY A 48 8.72 -17.75 4.50
N LEU A 49 8.82 -17.87 5.83
CA LEU A 49 8.31 -16.85 6.75
C LEU A 49 9.12 -15.55 6.71
N ILE A 50 10.45 -15.63 6.51
CA ILE A 50 11.31 -14.44 6.40
C ILE A 50 10.98 -13.65 5.13
N LEU A 51 10.75 -14.32 3.99
CA LEU A 51 10.38 -13.64 2.75
C LEU A 51 9.01 -12.95 2.85
N ILE A 52 8.01 -13.58 3.48
CA ILE A 52 6.70 -12.96 3.69
C ILE A 52 6.81 -11.76 4.65
N ALA A 53 7.61 -11.86 5.70
CA ALA A 53 7.81 -10.75 6.65
C ALA A 53 8.53 -9.55 6.00
N VAL A 54 9.56 -9.78 5.19
CA VAL A 54 10.32 -8.70 4.52
C VAL A 54 9.48 -8.02 3.44
N VAL A 55 8.73 -8.78 2.64
CA VAL A 55 7.86 -8.21 1.59
C VAL A 55 6.63 -7.53 2.21
N GLY A 56 6.03 -8.12 3.25
CA GLY A 56 4.85 -7.57 3.91
C GLY A 56 5.12 -6.28 4.70
N LEU A 57 6.23 -6.23 5.46
CA LEU A 57 6.59 -5.02 6.23
C LEU A 57 7.19 -3.91 5.34
N GLY A 58 7.91 -4.28 4.27
CA GLY A 58 8.43 -3.31 3.31
C GLY A 58 7.34 -2.53 2.60
N TRP A 59 6.23 -3.18 2.22
CA TRP A 59 5.11 -2.51 1.56
C TRP A 59 4.35 -1.57 2.51
N PHE A 60 4.18 -1.98 3.77
CA PHE A 60 3.46 -1.19 4.77
C PHE A 60 4.23 0.08 5.18
N THR A 61 5.56 -0.03 5.29
CA THR A 61 6.42 1.12 5.63
C THR A 61 6.55 2.13 4.48
N MET A 62 6.58 1.68 3.22
CA MET A 62 6.57 2.59 2.07
C MET A 62 5.24 3.35 1.90
N HIS A 63 4.10 2.75 2.28
CA HIS A 63 2.80 3.44 2.22
C HIS A 63 2.63 4.48 3.34
N LEU A 64 3.28 4.29 4.49
CA LEU A 64 3.28 5.26 5.60
C LEU A 64 4.30 6.39 5.40
N GLN A 65 5.48 6.11 4.85
CA GLN A 65 6.52 7.12 4.65
C GLN A 65 6.27 8.08 3.48
N ASN A 66 5.33 7.78 2.58
CA ASN A 66 4.92 8.69 1.51
C ASN A 66 3.87 9.71 1.96
N GLN A 67 3.37 9.65 3.20
CA GLN A 67 2.48 10.69 3.76
C GLN A 67 3.26 11.90 4.32
N ASP A 68 4.55 11.75 4.63
CA ASP A 68 5.33 12.78 5.37
C ASP A 68 6.24 13.66 4.48
N LYS A 69 6.15 13.54 3.16
CA LYS A 69 6.75 14.54 2.25
C LYS A 69 5.62 15.38 1.68
N PRO A 70 5.32 16.57 2.23
CA PRO A 70 4.44 17.52 1.59
C PRO A 70 5.13 18.05 0.32
N GLY A 71 5.11 17.26 -0.75
CA GLY A 71 5.51 17.65 -2.10
C GLY A 71 4.44 18.49 -2.79
N GLY A 72 3.62 19.20 -2.02
CA GLY A 72 2.50 20.00 -2.50
C GLY A 72 2.68 21.46 -2.13
N HIS A 73 2.22 22.36 -3.00
CA HIS A 73 2.15 23.77 -2.70
C HIS A 73 1.17 23.99 -1.53
N LEU A 74 1.65 24.66 -0.47
CA LEU A 74 0.79 25.10 0.62
C LEU A 74 0.04 26.36 0.16
N VAL A 75 -1.26 26.22 -0.10
CA VAL A 75 -2.14 27.31 -0.53
C VAL A 75 -3.30 27.40 0.46
N ALA A 76 -3.59 28.61 0.94
CA ALA A 76 -4.60 28.86 1.98
C ALA A 76 -4.40 28.04 3.29
N GLY A 77 -3.18 27.61 3.56
CA GLY A 77 -2.85 26.80 4.74
C GLY A 77 -3.21 25.32 4.63
N LEU A 78 -3.56 24.84 3.42
CA LEU A 78 -3.82 23.43 3.12
C LEU A 78 -2.83 22.92 2.08
N TYR A 79 -2.44 21.66 2.23
CA TYR A 79 -1.71 20.93 1.20
C TYR A 79 -2.66 20.27 0.20
N CYS A 80 -2.22 20.08 -1.05
CA CYS A 80 -3.01 19.40 -2.09
C CYS A 80 -3.49 18.01 -1.67
N SER A 81 -2.68 17.27 -0.89
CA SER A 81 -3.04 15.96 -0.34
C SER A 81 -4.19 16.04 0.66
N GLU A 82 -4.18 17.05 1.53
CA GLU A 82 -5.24 17.25 2.53
C GLU A 82 -6.57 17.60 1.85
N VAL A 83 -6.53 18.37 0.76
CA VAL A 83 -7.73 18.65 -0.06
C VAL A 83 -8.28 17.36 -0.66
N ALA A 84 -7.42 16.48 -1.17
CA ALA A 84 -7.83 15.18 -1.71
C ALA A 84 -8.47 14.28 -0.63
N ASP A 85 -7.87 14.22 0.57
CA ASP A 85 -8.40 13.44 1.70
C ASP A 85 -9.75 13.96 2.21
N MET A 86 -10.00 15.28 2.08
CA MET A 86 -11.26 15.91 2.47
C MET A 86 -12.32 15.91 1.36
N ALA A 87 -11.96 15.55 0.12
CA ALA A 87 -12.85 15.64 -1.04
C ALA A 87 -14.13 14.81 -0.86
N GLU A 88 -14.03 13.58 -0.36
CA GLU A 88 -15.19 12.72 -0.16
C GLU A 88 -16.18 13.30 0.87
N LYS A 89 -15.65 13.83 2.00
CA LYS A 89 -16.47 14.50 3.02
C LYS A 89 -17.10 15.78 2.51
N LEU A 90 -16.40 16.49 1.62
CA LEU A 90 -16.92 17.68 0.94
C LEU A 90 -18.12 17.33 0.07
N PHE A 91 -18.03 16.26 -0.74
CA PHE A 91 -19.12 15.82 -1.61
C PHE A 91 -20.32 15.30 -0.83
N ALA A 92 -20.07 14.61 0.29
CA ALA A 92 -21.10 14.15 1.22
C ALA A 92 -21.80 15.31 1.96
N GLY A 93 -21.17 16.49 2.02
CA GLY A 93 -21.65 17.66 2.75
C GLY A 93 -21.47 17.54 4.27
N GLU A 94 -20.47 16.77 4.71
CA GLU A 94 -20.16 16.55 6.13
C GLU A 94 -19.11 17.52 6.69
N LEU A 95 -18.51 18.35 5.83
CA LEU A 95 -17.51 19.34 6.25
C LEU A 95 -18.17 20.56 6.90
N GLU A 96 -17.49 21.11 7.90
CA GLU A 96 -17.88 22.38 8.51
C GLU A 96 -17.66 23.54 7.54
N ASN A 97 -18.49 24.59 7.64
CA ASN A 97 -18.38 25.80 6.79
C ASN A 97 -16.97 26.41 6.78
N LYS A 98 -16.23 26.33 7.89
CA LYS A 98 -14.85 26.81 7.98
C LYS A 98 -13.90 26.01 7.09
N GLN A 99 -14.05 24.69 7.05
CA GLN A 99 -13.22 23.80 6.22
C GLN A 99 -13.55 23.98 4.74
N VAL A 100 -14.83 24.14 4.41
CA VAL A 100 -15.27 24.47 3.05
C VAL A 100 -14.61 25.76 2.56
N ALA A 101 -14.57 26.81 3.38
CA ALA A 101 -13.92 28.07 3.05
C ALA A 101 -12.41 27.93 2.80
N GLN A 102 -11.72 27.08 3.57
CA GLN A 102 -10.30 26.80 3.38
C GLN A 102 -10.05 26.05 2.07
N ILE A 103 -10.87 25.04 1.77
CA ILE A 103 -10.77 24.28 0.50
C ILE A 103 -11.03 25.21 -0.68
N THR A 104 -12.07 26.06 -0.63
CA THR A 104 -12.32 27.02 -1.71
C THR A 104 -11.15 27.97 -1.91
N GLY A 105 -10.55 28.48 -0.83
CA GLY A 105 -9.37 29.34 -0.93
C GLY A 105 -8.14 28.63 -1.50
N HIS A 106 -8.01 27.32 -1.29
CA HIS A 106 -6.97 26.51 -1.93
C HIS A 106 -7.24 26.34 -3.43
N LEU A 107 -8.48 26.01 -3.80
CA LEU A 107 -8.89 25.83 -5.20
C LEU A 107 -8.73 27.12 -6.03
N ASP A 108 -8.99 28.28 -5.43
CA ASP A 108 -8.77 29.58 -6.07
C ASP A 108 -7.30 29.83 -6.44
N GLY A 109 -6.36 29.22 -5.70
CA GLY A 109 -4.91 29.37 -5.91
C GLY A 109 -4.22 28.18 -6.58
N CYS A 110 -4.90 27.05 -6.77
CA CYS A 110 -4.32 25.83 -7.31
C CYS A 110 -5.24 25.21 -8.40
N PRO A 111 -4.98 25.49 -9.68
CA PRO A 111 -5.82 24.98 -10.78
C PRO A 111 -5.74 23.45 -10.92
N ASP A 112 -4.60 22.84 -10.59
CA ASP A 112 -4.44 21.38 -10.65
C ASP A 112 -5.40 20.69 -9.66
N CYS A 113 -5.56 21.25 -8.47
CA CYS A 113 -6.52 20.73 -7.49
C CYS A 113 -7.97 20.86 -7.97
N VAL A 114 -8.31 21.85 -8.80
CA VAL A 114 -9.65 21.96 -9.40
C VAL A 114 -9.91 20.78 -10.33
N GLU A 115 -8.97 20.49 -11.25
CA GLU A 115 -9.10 19.36 -12.17
C GLU A 115 -9.18 18.01 -11.43
N HIS A 116 -8.36 17.83 -10.40
CA HIS A 116 -8.38 16.64 -9.57
C HIS A 116 -9.70 16.48 -8.81
N LEU A 117 -10.24 17.58 -8.25
CA LEU A 117 -11.50 17.55 -7.51
C LEU A 117 -12.67 17.24 -8.45
N GLU A 118 -12.66 17.73 -9.69
CA GLU A 118 -13.68 17.40 -10.68
C GLU A 118 -13.68 15.91 -11.06
N LYS A 119 -12.51 15.31 -11.25
CA LYS A 119 -12.38 13.86 -11.47
C LYS A 119 -12.89 13.06 -10.28
N ALA A 120 -12.46 13.42 -9.07
CA ALA A 120 -12.91 12.78 -7.83
C ALA A 120 -14.44 12.91 -7.63
N ARG A 121 -15.04 14.02 -8.05
CA ARG A 121 -16.49 14.21 -8.03
C ARG A 121 -17.20 13.21 -8.96
N GLN A 122 -16.73 13.07 -10.20
CA GLN A 122 -17.31 12.12 -11.16
C GLN A 122 -17.23 10.68 -10.62
N GLU A 123 -16.06 10.27 -10.11
CA GLU A 123 -15.87 8.95 -9.49
C GLU A 123 -16.79 8.73 -8.29
N TYR A 124 -17.01 9.76 -7.45
CA TYR A 124 -17.95 9.69 -6.33
C TYR A 124 -19.40 9.48 -6.80
N GLU A 125 -19.85 10.22 -7.81
CA GLU A 125 -21.21 10.12 -8.35
C GLU A 125 -21.43 8.76 -9.02
N GLU A 126 -20.43 8.23 -9.74
CA GLU A 126 -20.48 6.88 -10.32
C GLU A 126 -20.53 5.78 -9.25
N ARG A 127 -19.74 5.94 -8.16
CA ARG A 127 -19.64 4.95 -7.09
C ARG A 127 -20.88 4.92 -6.20
N THR A 128 -21.44 6.07 -5.86
CA THR A 128 -22.54 6.19 -4.90
C THR A 128 -23.91 6.27 -5.56
N GLY A 129 -23.99 6.74 -6.81
CA GLY A 129 -25.24 7.08 -7.48
C GLY A 129 -25.91 8.35 -6.92
N GLU A 130 -25.30 9.02 -5.95
CA GLU A 130 -25.77 10.28 -5.38
C GLU A 130 -25.02 11.45 -6.04
N LYS A 131 -25.74 12.54 -6.34
CA LYS A 131 -25.11 13.75 -6.87
C LYS A 131 -24.30 14.44 -5.76
N ALA A 132 -23.11 14.90 -6.08
CA ALA A 132 -22.29 15.63 -5.12
C ALA A 132 -22.99 16.91 -4.67
N LYS A 133 -23.06 17.15 -3.36
CA LYS A 133 -23.72 18.35 -2.79
C LYS A 133 -22.90 19.62 -3.03
N PHE A 134 -21.59 19.47 -3.16
CA PHE A 134 -20.68 20.57 -3.46
C PHE A 134 -20.32 20.58 -4.95
N GLN A 135 -20.61 21.70 -5.62
CA GLN A 135 -20.12 21.97 -6.96
C GLN A 135 -19.26 23.23 -6.92
N TYR A 136 -17.96 23.07 -7.20
CA TYR A 136 -17.10 24.21 -7.44
C TYR A 136 -17.46 24.79 -8.82
N PRO A 137 -17.74 26.10 -8.93
CA PRO A 137 -18.06 26.71 -10.21
C PRO A 137 -16.82 26.62 -11.12
N PRO A 138 -16.93 26.02 -12.32
CA PRO A 138 -15.78 25.75 -13.19
C PRO A 138 -15.21 26.99 -13.87
N GLU A 139 -15.78 28.17 -13.64
CA GLU A 139 -15.24 29.40 -14.20
C GLU A 139 -14.36 30.08 -13.13
N PRO A 140 -13.03 29.88 -13.18
CA PRO A 140 -12.16 30.88 -12.60
C PRO A 140 -12.57 32.18 -13.27
N LYS A 141 -12.97 33.18 -12.49
CA LYS A 141 -12.99 34.55 -12.97
C LYS A 141 -11.54 34.90 -13.25
N VAL A 142 -11.04 34.46 -14.40
CA VAL A 142 -9.87 35.02 -15.02
C VAL A 142 -10.33 36.44 -15.31
N VAL A 143 -10.12 37.32 -14.32
CA VAL A 143 -10.07 38.74 -14.59
C VAL A 143 -8.90 38.82 -15.54
N LEU A 144 -9.17 38.76 -16.85
CA LEU A 144 -8.20 39.07 -17.87
C LEU A 144 -7.73 40.47 -17.48
N ALA A 145 -6.60 40.53 -16.80
CA ALA A 145 -5.94 41.79 -16.53
C ALA A 145 -5.81 42.41 -17.92
N PRO A 146 -6.37 43.62 -18.16
CA PRO A 146 -6.30 44.24 -19.46
C PRO A 146 -4.84 44.25 -19.84
N LEU A 147 -4.51 43.57 -20.95
CA LEU A 147 -3.16 43.52 -21.51
C LEU A 147 -2.77 44.98 -21.76
N MET A 148 -2.08 45.60 -20.81
CA MET A 148 -1.61 46.96 -20.99
C MET A 148 -0.66 46.91 -22.17
N PRO A 149 -0.87 47.74 -23.21
CA PRO A 149 0.00 47.75 -24.36
C PRO A 149 1.41 48.09 -23.86
N ARG A 150 2.33 47.13 -24.01
CA ARG A 150 3.76 47.35 -23.78
C ARG A 150 4.15 48.54 -24.63
N GLY A 151 4.45 49.66 -23.98
CA GLY A 151 4.79 50.92 -24.62
C GLY A 151 5.84 50.68 -25.69
N LEU A 152 5.53 51.11 -26.91
CA LEU A 152 6.49 51.21 -27.99
C LEU A 152 7.66 52.07 -27.49
N SER A 153 8.83 51.43 -27.37
CA SER A 153 10.10 52.13 -27.17
C SER A 153 10.39 52.96 -28.41
N VAL A 154 10.19 54.27 -28.33
CA VAL A 154 10.54 55.20 -29.41
C VAL A 154 12.06 55.37 -29.38
N ALA A 155 12.74 54.74 -30.34
CA ALA A 155 14.16 54.93 -30.57
C ALA A 155 14.43 56.40 -30.93
N ARG A 156 15.14 57.12 -30.06
CA ARG A 156 15.59 58.50 -30.28
C ARG A 156 16.86 58.45 -31.15
N VAL A 157 16.71 58.78 -32.43
CA VAL A 157 17.84 59.00 -33.36
C VAL A 157 18.48 60.34 -32.99
N TRP A 158 19.79 60.34 -32.75
CA TRP A 158 20.65 61.52 -32.65
C TRP A 158 21.27 61.82 -34.01
#